data_AF-A0A2H0NAX7-F1
#
_entry.id   AF-A0A2H0NAX7-F1
#
_cell.length_a   1.000
_cell.length_b   1.000
_cell.length_c   1.000
_cell.angle_alpha   90.00
_cell.angle_beta   90.00
_cell.angle_gamma   90.00
#
_symmetry.space_group_name_H-M   'P 1'
#
loop_
_entity.id
_entity.type
_entity.pdbx_description
1 polymer ?
#
loop_
_entity_poly.entity_id
_entity_poly.type
_entity_poly.pdbx_seq_one_letter_code
_entity_poly.pdbx_strand_id
1 'polypeptide(L)'
;MKFYKLINLAVLFSLIICWPLSSQATSNATDLQNLSVEFASDEVSADSLNIEEPTTLPGDSGYWWTSLKKNVDLWLTFNPVKKTEKELQLANTKLLEAEKLVESGQEDNNHLTKTLKKYESLMQKVTARITENKKDDSFQNLLSRLDRDQLQHQQILEKLTSQVSEAKADFINNVSQSTAQQWYEIDKADVKDRLEKAVSQNNVGSDFKQLRNMATLEEMKDILPTEAEASIEAAQDAALDKLHLKIKNLDEEGNNKLEKYLRNIQIHEISMQRLLDHLEDINLPEQTKARITEVKEANLERLKDHFENLIDEKKDQWLEKFKTQGDVTHLDILDSLKDSATQEYKDKLQNLEEIQRDMIKTDIKNTTDENKLNNLENKTSNNPVLQKEIQERKYEIRANSDNQLKSNTDTLRPLQ
;
A
#
# COMPACT_ATOMS: atom_id res chain seq x y z
N MET A 1 -45.12 -11.52 -47.61
CA MET A 1 -44.81 -10.18 -47.03
C MET A 1 -44.14 -10.41 -45.69
N LYS A 2 -42.91 -10.02 -45.35
CA LYS A 2 -41.78 -9.30 -45.96
C LYS A 2 -40.53 -9.89 -45.24
N PHE A 3 -39.61 -10.58 -45.92
CA PHE A 3 -38.22 -10.14 -46.20
C PHE A 3 -37.63 -9.11 -45.22
N TYR A 4 -36.54 -9.45 -44.49
CA TYR A 4 -35.15 -9.04 -44.83
C TYR A 4 -34.09 -9.49 -43.78
N LYS A 5 -32.96 -10.05 -44.30
CA LYS A 5 -31.52 -9.95 -43.88
C LYS A 5 -31.12 -10.48 -42.49
N LEU A 6 -30.29 -11.52 -42.27
CA LEU A 6 -29.12 -12.10 -42.96
C LEU A 6 -27.95 -11.12 -43.23
N ILE A 7 -26.82 -11.44 -42.57
CA ILE A 7 -25.41 -11.09 -42.85
C ILE A 7 -24.88 -9.79 -42.20
N ASN A 8 -23.95 -9.97 -41.24
CA ASN A 8 -22.62 -9.34 -41.28
C ASN A 8 -21.62 -10.18 -40.47
N LEU A 9 -21.06 -11.18 -41.17
CA LEU A 9 -19.77 -11.79 -40.88
C LEU A 9 -18.76 -11.05 -41.77
N ALA A 10 -17.85 -10.28 -41.17
CA ALA A 10 -16.70 -9.72 -41.85
C ALA A 10 -15.47 -9.95 -40.98
N VAL A 11 -15.01 -11.20 -40.97
CA VAL A 11 -13.66 -11.54 -40.52
C VAL A 11 -12.72 -11.17 -41.68
N LEU A 12 -12.02 -10.05 -41.51
CA LEU A 12 -10.87 -9.68 -42.33
C LEU A 12 -9.72 -10.64 -42.02
N PHE A 13 -9.64 -11.75 -42.76
CA PHE A 13 -8.43 -12.55 -42.86
C PHE A 13 -7.51 -11.83 -43.87
N SER A 14 -6.63 -10.97 -43.37
CA SER A 14 -5.55 -10.42 -44.18
C SER A 14 -4.56 -11.53 -44.51
N LEU A 15 -4.16 -11.58 -45.78
CA LEU A 15 -3.06 -12.39 -46.26
C LEU A 15 -1.82 -12.16 -45.39
N ILE A 16 -1.36 -13.21 -44.72
CA ILE A 16 -0.02 -13.27 -44.13
C ILE A 16 0.96 -13.39 -45.30
N ILE A 17 1.49 -12.25 -45.72
CA ILE A 17 2.75 -12.21 -46.47
C ILE A 17 3.82 -12.67 -45.47
N CYS A 18 4.38 -13.84 -45.71
CA CYS A 18 5.43 -14.44 -44.89
C CYS A 18 6.71 -13.61 -45.03
N TRP A 19 6.83 -12.56 -44.22
CA TRP A 19 8.09 -11.88 -43.98
C TRP A 19 8.89 -12.77 -43.01
N PRO A 20 10.22 -12.88 -43.15
CA PRO A 20 11.02 -13.63 -42.21
C PRO A 20 10.77 -13.06 -40.81
N LEU A 21 10.10 -13.86 -40.00
CA LEU A 21 9.72 -13.55 -38.64
C LEU A 21 11.02 -13.47 -37.84
N SER A 22 11.48 -12.24 -37.58
CA SER A 22 12.57 -11.99 -36.63
C SER A 22 12.21 -12.67 -35.31
N SER A 23 13.09 -13.54 -34.83
CA SER A 23 12.94 -14.40 -33.64
C SER A 23 12.86 -13.64 -32.30
N GLN A 24 12.58 -12.35 -32.31
CA GLN A 24 12.38 -11.51 -31.11
C GLN A 24 10.90 -11.43 -30.68
N ALA A 25 9.95 -11.90 -31.49
CA ALA A 25 8.52 -11.84 -31.14
C ALA A 25 8.05 -12.95 -30.19
N THR A 26 8.80 -14.05 -30.06
CA THR A 26 8.40 -15.20 -29.22
C THR A 26 8.80 -15.05 -27.75
N SER A 27 9.87 -14.31 -27.43
CA SER A 27 10.27 -14.05 -26.03
C SER A 27 9.26 -13.16 -25.30
N ASN A 28 8.75 -12.12 -25.97
CA ASN A 28 7.85 -11.14 -25.35
C ASN A 28 6.50 -11.74 -24.91
N ALA A 29 5.98 -12.73 -25.65
CA ALA A 29 4.71 -13.37 -25.31
C ALA A 29 4.83 -14.28 -24.09
N THR A 30 5.91 -15.05 -23.98
CA THR A 30 6.19 -15.91 -22.81
C THR A 30 6.47 -15.08 -21.56
N ASP A 31 7.19 -13.96 -21.73
CA ASP A 31 7.48 -13.01 -20.66
C ASP A 31 6.22 -12.36 -20.07
N LEU A 32 5.27 -11.96 -20.93
CA LEU A 32 4.00 -11.39 -20.49
C LEU A 32 3.12 -12.43 -19.80
N GLN A 33 3.14 -13.68 -20.26
CA GLN A 33 2.43 -14.77 -19.60
C GLN A 33 3.01 -15.07 -18.21
N ASN A 34 4.34 -15.18 -18.09
CA ASN A 34 4.98 -15.41 -16.79
C ASN A 34 4.72 -14.26 -15.82
N LEU A 35 4.75 -13.01 -16.29
CA LEU A 35 4.42 -11.84 -15.48
C LEU A 35 2.95 -11.87 -15.00
N SER A 36 2.01 -12.23 -15.88
CA SER A 36 0.60 -12.35 -15.50
C SER A 36 0.38 -13.43 -14.42
N VAL A 37 1.14 -14.52 -14.46
CA VAL A 37 1.10 -15.58 -13.44
C VAL A 37 1.64 -15.08 -12.10
N GLU A 38 2.73 -14.32 -12.12
CA GLU A 38 3.32 -13.69 -10.94
C GLU A 38 2.29 -12.79 -10.23
N PHE A 39 1.65 -11.88 -10.96
CA PHE A 39 0.62 -10.99 -10.40
C PHE A 39 -0.63 -11.72 -9.95
N ALA A 40 -1.12 -12.68 -10.74
CA ALA A 40 -2.29 -13.49 -10.37
C ALA A 40 -2.03 -14.30 -9.08
N SER A 41 -0.77 -14.67 -8.82
CA SER A 41 -0.42 -15.36 -7.57
C SER A 41 -0.37 -14.44 -6.34
N ASP A 42 -0.22 -13.12 -6.54
CA ASP A 42 -0.26 -12.12 -5.47
C ASP A 42 -1.63 -11.51 -5.23
N GLU A 43 -2.57 -11.74 -6.16
CA GLU A 43 -3.96 -11.35 -6.04
C GLU A 43 -4.62 -11.99 -4.82
N VAL A 44 -5.46 -11.21 -4.14
CA VAL A 44 -6.12 -11.66 -2.92
C VAL A 44 -7.24 -12.62 -3.30
N SER A 45 -7.09 -13.90 -2.93
CA SER A 45 -8.09 -14.94 -3.19
C SER A 45 -9.02 -15.16 -1.99
N ALA A 46 -10.20 -15.74 -2.24
CA ALA A 46 -11.13 -16.15 -1.19
C ALA A 46 -10.51 -17.12 -0.17
N ASP A 47 -9.68 -18.05 -0.63
CA ASP A 47 -8.96 -19.00 0.24
C ASP A 47 -8.03 -18.26 1.21
N SER A 48 -7.32 -17.24 0.73
CA SER A 48 -6.41 -16.45 1.58
C SER A 48 -7.15 -15.69 2.68
N LEU A 49 -8.38 -15.25 2.38
CA LEU A 49 -9.32 -14.62 3.31
C LEU A 49 -10.20 -15.62 4.10
N ASN A 50 -9.92 -16.92 3.99
CA ASN A 50 -10.63 -18.00 4.69
C ASN A 50 -12.16 -17.98 4.47
N ILE A 51 -12.56 -17.76 3.21
CA ILE A 51 -13.95 -17.76 2.76
C ILE A 51 -14.11 -18.55 1.46
N GLU A 52 -15.34 -18.91 1.13
CA GLU A 52 -15.67 -19.45 -0.18
C GLU A 52 -15.85 -18.31 -1.20
N GLU A 53 -15.44 -18.59 -2.44
CA GLU A 53 -15.58 -17.67 -3.57
C GLU A 53 -17.04 -17.23 -3.77
N PRO A 54 -17.36 -15.92 -3.82
CA PRO A 54 -18.74 -15.47 -3.97
C PRO A 54 -19.32 -15.90 -5.33
N THR A 55 -20.30 -16.81 -5.34
CA THR A 55 -20.92 -17.31 -6.58
C THR A 55 -22.14 -16.50 -7.03
N THR A 56 -22.68 -15.64 -6.17
CA THR A 56 -23.84 -14.79 -6.46
C THR A 56 -23.54 -13.37 -6.05
N LEU A 57 -23.83 -12.40 -6.92
CA LEU A 57 -23.58 -10.99 -6.71
C LEU A 57 -24.85 -10.23 -6.32
N PRO A 58 -24.72 -9.06 -5.66
CA PRO A 58 -25.84 -8.17 -5.43
C PRO A 58 -26.55 -7.80 -6.75
N GLY A 59 -27.80 -8.23 -6.90
CA GLY A 59 -28.57 -8.04 -8.15
C GLY A 59 -29.05 -9.36 -8.77
N ASP A 60 -28.39 -10.48 -8.45
CA ASP A 60 -28.78 -11.79 -8.94
C ASP A 60 -30.04 -12.31 -8.24
N SER A 61 -30.86 -13.08 -8.96
CA SER A 61 -32.16 -13.59 -8.49
C SER A 61 -32.08 -14.53 -7.27
N GLY A 62 -30.88 -15.01 -6.91
CA GLY A 62 -30.64 -15.86 -5.73
C GLY A 62 -29.90 -15.18 -4.58
N TYR A 63 -29.36 -13.97 -4.78
CA TYR A 63 -28.47 -13.32 -3.81
C TYR A 63 -29.13 -13.06 -2.45
N TRP A 64 -30.42 -12.73 -2.47
CA TRP A 64 -31.18 -12.44 -1.26
C TRP A 64 -31.32 -13.68 -0.36
N TRP A 65 -31.43 -14.89 -0.94
CA TRP A 65 -31.48 -16.14 -0.18
C TRP A 65 -30.14 -16.45 0.46
N THR A 66 -29.03 -16.29 -0.28
CA THR A 66 -27.66 -16.48 0.24
C THR A 66 -27.40 -15.53 1.39
N SER A 67 -27.75 -14.25 1.22
CA SER A 67 -27.60 -13.22 2.26
C SER A 67 -28.48 -13.50 3.48
N LEU A 68 -29.74 -13.93 3.29
CA LEU A 68 -30.64 -14.30 4.38
C LEU A 68 -30.09 -15.48 5.18
N LYS A 69 -29.63 -16.55 4.52
CA LYS A 69 -29.05 -17.72 5.17
C LYS A 69 -27.85 -17.34 6.04
N LYS A 70 -26.92 -16.53 5.50
CA LYS A 70 -25.74 -16.05 6.25
C LYS A 70 -26.15 -15.20 7.47
N ASN A 71 -27.14 -14.32 7.32
CA ASN A 71 -27.63 -13.50 8.43
C ASN A 71 -28.35 -14.31 9.52
N VAL A 72 -29.14 -15.33 9.15
CA VAL A 72 -29.81 -16.24 10.10
C VAL A 72 -28.77 -17.05 10.86
N ASP A 73 -27.78 -17.62 10.17
CA ASP A 73 -26.69 -18.36 10.79
C ASP A 73 -25.88 -17.49 11.76
N LEU A 74 -25.60 -16.23 11.38
CA LEU A 74 -24.94 -15.27 12.26
C LEU A 74 -25.80 -14.92 13.49
N TRP A 75 -27.11 -14.75 13.31
CA TRP A 75 -28.03 -14.44 14.41
C TRP A 75 -28.15 -15.60 15.41
N LEU A 76 -28.16 -16.84 14.92
CA LEU A 76 -28.18 -18.06 15.74
C LEU A 76 -26.82 -18.41 16.38
N THR A 77 -25.75 -17.69 16.05
CA THR A 77 -24.43 -17.93 16.63
C THR A 77 -24.30 -17.18 17.96
N PHE A 78 -24.39 -17.90 19.06
CA PHE A 78 -24.34 -17.34 20.43
C PHE A 78 -22.93 -17.21 21.01
N ASN A 79 -21.97 -18.03 20.56
CA ASN A 79 -20.59 -17.93 21.02
C ASN A 79 -19.94 -16.64 20.46
N PRO A 80 -19.39 -15.75 21.31
CA PRO A 80 -18.93 -14.43 20.87
C PRO A 80 -17.73 -14.50 19.92
N VAL A 81 -16.79 -15.42 20.14
CA VAL A 81 -15.61 -15.62 19.27
C VAL A 81 -16.07 -16.09 17.88
N LYS A 82 -16.86 -17.17 17.83
CA LYS A 82 -17.41 -17.72 16.57
C LYS A 82 -18.28 -16.71 15.83
N LYS A 83 -19.04 -15.89 16.56
CA LYS A 83 -19.88 -14.85 15.97
C LYS A 83 -19.02 -13.75 15.31
N THR A 84 -17.95 -13.34 15.97
CA THR A 84 -17.02 -12.32 15.45
C THR A 84 -16.22 -12.87 14.27
N GLU A 85 -15.82 -14.14 14.32
CA GLU A 85 -15.24 -14.85 13.17
C GLU A 85 -16.18 -14.89 11.96
N LYS A 86 -17.46 -15.23 12.15
CA LYS A 86 -18.46 -15.20 11.06
C LYS A 86 -18.70 -13.78 10.53
N GLU A 87 -18.63 -12.76 11.37
CA GLU A 87 -18.71 -11.36 10.93
C GLU A 87 -17.51 -10.97 10.08
N LEU A 88 -16.30 -11.38 10.46
CA LEU A 88 -15.09 -11.17 9.65
C LEU A 88 -15.19 -11.90 8.30
N GLN A 89 -15.60 -13.17 8.28
CA GLN A 89 -15.84 -13.90 7.03
C GLN A 89 -16.89 -13.22 6.14
N LEU A 90 -17.96 -12.69 6.75
CA LEU A 90 -18.96 -11.94 6.00
C LEU A 90 -18.40 -10.62 5.46
N ALA A 91 -17.54 -9.93 6.21
CA ALA A 91 -16.85 -8.73 5.75
C ALA A 91 -15.95 -9.06 4.54
N ASN A 92 -15.09 -10.08 4.66
CA ASN A 92 -14.25 -10.59 3.59
C ASN A 92 -15.08 -10.92 2.33
N THR A 93 -16.24 -11.58 2.52
CA THR A 93 -17.16 -11.89 1.40
C THR A 93 -17.65 -10.61 0.73
N LYS A 94 -18.06 -9.59 1.51
CA LYS A 94 -18.57 -8.33 0.93
C LYS A 94 -17.49 -7.59 0.17
N LEU A 95 -16.24 -7.66 0.62
CA LEU A 95 -15.15 -7.02 -0.09
C LEU A 95 -14.87 -7.69 -1.45
N LEU A 96 -14.86 -9.02 -1.52
CA LEU A 96 -14.74 -9.75 -2.80
C LEU A 96 -15.99 -9.60 -3.69
N GLU A 97 -17.19 -9.50 -3.11
CA GLU A 97 -18.39 -9.16 -3.89
C GLU A 97 -18.25 -7.77 -4.54
N ALA A 98 -17.65 -6.80 -3.83
CA ALA A 98 -17.39 -5.46 -4.36
C ALA A 98 -16.38 -5.50 -5.51
N GLU A 99 -15.28 -6.25 -5.36
CA GLU A 99 -14.29 -6.48 -6.41
C GLU A 99 -14.92 -7.04 -7.69
N LYS A 100 -15.69 -8.12 -7.56
CA LYS A 100 -16.38 -8.73 -8.71
C LYS A 100 -17.41 -7.82 -9.37
N LEU A 101 -18.08 -6.97 -8.60
CA LEU A 101 -19.01 -6.00 -9.18
C LEU A 101 -18.29 -5.01 -10.10
N VAL A 102 -17.08 -4.59 -9.76
CA VAL A 102 -16.27 -3.71 -10.60
C VAL A 102 -15.69 -4.46 -11.80
N GLU A 103 -15.15 -5.67 -11.60
CA GLU A 103 -14.60 -6.48 -12.69
C GLU A 103 -15.65 -6.86 -13.76
N SER A 104 -16.90 -7.02 -13.35
CA SER A 104 -18.02 -7.36 -14.25
C SER A 104 -18.71 -6.16 -14.89
N GLY A 105 -18.27 -4.92 -14.62
CA GLY A 105 -18.91 -3.70 -15.13
C GLY A 105 -20.29 -3.44 -14.51
N GLN A 106 -20.56 -3.95 -13.30
CA GLN A 106 -21.84 -3.86 -12.59
C GLN A 106 -21.82 -2.82 -11.45
N GLU A 107 -20.85 -1.91 -11.45
CA GLU A 107 -20.64 -0.91 -10.41
C GLU A 107 -21.68 0.24 -10.41
N ASP A 108 -22.55 0.33 -11.42
CA ASP A 108 -23.35 1.54 -11.72
C ASP A 108 -24.70 1.66 -11.00
N ASN A 109 -25.09 0.69 -10.18
CA ASN A 109 -26.43 0.66 -9.57
C ASN A 109 -26.44 0.74 -8.03
N ASN A 110 -25.56 1.55 -7.43
CA ASN A 110 -25.45 1.71 -5.96
C ASN A 110 -25.13 0.38 -5.22
N HIS A 111 -24.95 -0.73 -5.95
CA HIS A 111 -24.62 -2.04 -5.40
C HIS A 111 -23.22 -2.03 -4.79
N LEU A 112 -22.24 -1.42 -5.48
CA LEU A 112 -20.89 -1.26 -4.95
C LEU A 112 -20.90 -0.49 -3.62
N THR A 113 -21.48 0.71 -3.59
CA THR A 113 -21.58 1.54 -2.38
C THR A 113 -22.31 0.83 -1.24
N LYS A 114 -23.43 0.16 -1.50
CA LYS A 114 -24.15 -0.61 -0.47
C LYS A 114 -23.33 -1.78 0.06
N THR A 115 -22.62 -2.48 -0.81
CA THR A 115 -21.77 -3.62 -0.46
C THR A 115 -20.61 -3.18 0.41
N LEU A 116 -19.93 -2.09 0.04
CA LEU A 116 -18.84 -1.51 0.82
C LEU A 116 -19.30 -0.90 2.16
N LYS A 117 -20.47 -0.23 2.22
CA LYS A 117 -21.07 0.19 3.50
C LYS A 117 -21.35 -1.00 4.42
N LYS A 118 -21.75 -2.14 3.83
CA LYS A 118 -21.99 -3.36 4.61
C LYS A 118 -20.68 -3.96 5.11
N TYR A 119 -19.64 -3.99 4.28
CA TYR A 119 -18.28 -4.35 4.66
C TYR A 119 -17.79 -3.49 5.84
N GLU A 120 -17.83 -2.16 5.71
CA GLU A 120 -17.41 -1.21 6.74
C GLU A 120 -18.16 -1.44 8.06
N SER A 121 -19.49 -1.58 8.00
CA SER A 121 -20.32 -1.84 9.20
C SER A 121 -20.02 -3.19 9.87
N LEU A 122 -19.58 -4.19 9.12
CA LEU A 122 -19.15 -5.48 9.68
C LEU A 122 -17.77 -5.33 10.33
N MET A 123 -16.85 -4.62 9.69
CA MET A 123 -15.53 -4.33 10.26
C MET A 123 -15.65 -3.57 11.59
N GLN A 124 -16.52 -2.56 11.67
CA GLN A 124 -16.82 -1.86 12.93
C GLN A 124 -17.24 -2.80 14.07
N LYS A 125 -18.01 -3.85 13.77
CA LYS A 125 -18.44 -4.83 14.78
C LYS A 125 -17.32 -5.78 15.17
N VAL A 126 -16.53 -6.22 14.19
CA VAL A 126 -15.38 -7.10 14.39
C VAL A 126 -14.34 -6.40 15.27
N THR A 127 -13.94 -5.19 14.91
CA THR A 127 -12.95 -4.40 15.65
C THR A 127 -13.45 -4.10 17.06
N ALA A 128 -14.68 -3.62 17.23
CA ALA A 128 -15.25 -3.33 18.56
C ALA A 128 -15.24 -4.56 19.49
N ARG A 129 -15.66 -5.73 19.00
CA ARG A 129 -15.68 -6.94 19.82
C ARG A 129 -14.30 -7.46 20.15
N ILE A 130 -13.36 -7.40 19.22
CA ILE A 130 -11.97 -7.77 19.50
C ILE A 130 -11.41 -6.83 20.56
N THR A 131 -11.60 -5.52 20.44
CA THR A 131 -11.15 -4.52 21.42
C THR A 131 -11.72 -4.80 22.81
N GLU A 132 -13.03 -5.06 22.92
CA GLU A 132 -13.70 -5.37 24.19
C GLU A 132 -13.19 -6.67 24.85
N ASN A 133 -12.70 -7.62 24.06
CA ASN A 133 -12.33 -8.97 24.51
C ASN A 133 -10.85 -9.31 24.29
N LYS A 134 -9.98 -8.31 24.06
CA LYS A 134 -8.59 -8.54 23.66
C LYS A 134 -7.73 -9.31 24.66
N LYS A 135 -8.18 -9.46 25.92
CA LYS A 135 -7.46 -10.27 26.93
C LYS A 135 -7.75 -11.77 26.84
N ASP A 136 -8.70 -12.19 26.01
CA ASP A 136 -9.04 -13.60 25.78
C ASP A 136 -8.17 -14.17 24.64
N ASP A 137 -7.46 -15.27 24.90
CA ASP A 137 -6.58 -15.95 23.94
C ASP A 137 -7.31 -16.32 22.62
N SER A 138 -8.60 -16.62 22.69
CA SER A 138 -9.42 -16.92 21.51
C SER A 138 -9.59 -15.69 20.61
N PHE A 139 -9.71 -14.50 21.21
CA PHE A 139 -9.77 -13.23 20.48
C PHE A 139 -8.40 -12.77 20.00
N GLN A 140 -7.31 -13.15 20.66
CA GLN A 140 -5.95 -12.89 20.17
C GLN A 140 -5.65 -13.63 18.86
N ASN A 141 -6.10 -14.88 18.74
CA ASN A 141 -6.02 -15.60 17.47
C ASN A 141 -6.84 -14.92 16.36
N LEU A 142 -8.02 -14.41 16.71
CA LEU A 142 -8.86 -13.68 15.77
C LEU A 142 -8.23 -12.34 15.35
N LEU A 143 -7.59 -11.62 16.27
CA LEU A 143 -6.83 -10.41 16.01
C LEU A 143 -5.66 -10.69 15.06
N SER A 144 -4.87 -11.72 15.32
CA SER A 144 -3.77 -12.11 14.44
C SER A 144 -4.23 -12.44 13.01
N ARG A 145 -5.42 -13.02 12.85
CA ARG A 145 -6.03 -13.23 11.52
C ARG A 145 -6.47 -11.90 10.91
N LEU A 146 -7.15 -11.05 11.68
CA LEU A 146 -7.56 -9.73 11.24
C LEU A 146 -6.37 -8.87 10.79
N ASP A 147 -5.22 -8.94 11.47
CA ASP A 147 -4.01 -8.18 11.10
C ASP A 147 -3.51 -8.57 9.70
N ARG A 148 -3.53 -9.85 9.36
CA ARG A 148 -3.19 -10.34 8.02
C ARG A 148 -4.26 -9.95 7.00
N ASP A 149 -5.53 -10.20 7.33
CA ASP A 149 -6.66 -9.91 6.44
C ASP A 149 -6.74 -8.39 6.15
N GLN A 150 -6.35 -7.53 7.10
CA GLN A 150 -6.31 -6.08 6.92
C GLN A 150 -5.37 -5.66 5.79
N LEU A 151 -4.17 -6.23 5.68
CA LEU A 151 -3.26 -5.95 4.55
C LEU A 151 -3.91 -6.33 3.22
N GLN A 152 -4.60 -7.48 3.19
CA GLN A 152 -5.31 -7.94 2.00
C GLN A 152 -6.54 -7.08 1.68
N HIS A 153 -7.24 -6.57 2.70
CA HIS A 153 -8.36 -5.65 2.52
C HIS A 153 -7.90 -4.36 1.87
N GLN A 154 -6.76 -3.81 2.32
CA GLN A 154 -6.16 -2.62 1.72
C GLN A 154 -5.78 -2.88 0.25
N GLN A 155 -5.22 -4.05 -0.07
CA GLN A 155 -4.90 -4.44 -1.45
C GLN A 155 -6.14 -4.49 -2.36
N ILE A 156 -7.27 -5.03 -1.88
CA ILE A 156 -8.52 -5.06 -2.67
C ILE A 156 -9.12 -3.66 -2.81
N LEU A 157 -9.15 -2.87 -1.74
CA LEU A 157 -9.71 -1.51 -1.76
C LEU A 157 -8.92 -0.59 -2.71
N GLU A 158 -7.60 -0.71 -2.73
CA GLU A 158 -6.73 0.00 -3.66
C GLU A 158 -7.01 -0.40 -5.12
N LYS A 159 -7.07 -1.71 -5.41
CA LYS A 159 -7.44 -2.23 -6.73
C LYS A 159 -8.79 -1.66 -7.18
N LEU A 160 -9.77 -1.70 -6.30
CA LEU A 160 -11.10 -1.14 -6.52
C LEU A 160 -11.04 0.37 -6.85
N THR A 161 -10.30 1.16 -6.09
CA THR A 161 -10.11 2.60 -6.32
C THR A 161 -9.57 2.89 -7.72
N SER A 162 -8.63 2.08 -8.22
CA SER A 162 -8.03 2.26 -9.56
C SER A 162 -8.96 1.97 -10.75
N GLN A 163 -10.08 1.29 -10.51
CA GLN A 163 -10.97 0.78 -11.55
C GLN A 163 -12.34 1.49 -11.60
N VAL A 164 -12.58 2.44 -10.70
CA VAL A 164 -13.88 3.13 -10.61
C VAL A 164 -13.75 4.61 -10.97
N SER A 165 -14.89 5.27 -11.15
CA SER A 165 -14.93 6.72 -11.31
C SER A 165 -14.44 7.45 -10.05
N GLU A 166 -13.93 8.67 -10.23
CA GLU A 166 -13.38 9.50 -9.15
C GLU A 166 -14.32 9.61 -7.92
N ALA A 167 -15.61 9.89 -8.14
CA ALA A 167 -16.58 9.98 -7.04
C ALA A 167 -16.75 8.67 -6.25
N LYS A 168 -16.56 7.51 -6.91
CA LYS A 168 -16.58 6.19 -6.24
C LYS A 168 -15.23 5.93 -5.57
N ALA A 169 -14.12 6.33 -6.19
CA ALA A 169 -12.77 6.25 -5.62
C ALA A 169 -12.69 6.98 -4.28
N ASP A 170 -13.22 8.21 -4.19
CA ASP A 170 -13.29 8.96 -2.93
C ASP A 170 -14.06 8.21 -1.84
N PHE A 171 -15.19 7.61 -2.21
CA PHE A 171 -15.98 6.81 -1.27
C PHE A 171 -15.21 5.56 -0.79
N ILE A 172 -14.49 4.88 -1.69
CA ILE A 172 -13.69 3.69 -1.35
C ILE A 172 -12.51 4.06 -0.46
N ASN A 173 -11.82 5.18 -0.76
CA ASN A 173 -10.75 5.72 0.08
C ASN A 173 -11.24 6.04 1.50
N ASN A 174 -12.44 6.63 1.64
CA ASN A 174 -13.04 6.87 2.95
C ASN A 174 -13.32 5.56 3.71
N VAL A 175 -13.83 4.52 3.04
CA VAL A 175 -14.03 3.20 3.65
C VAL A 175 -12.69 2.58 4.06
N SER A 176 -11.66 2.74 3.22
CA SER A 176 -10.31 2.26 3.49
C SER A 176 -9.72 2.89 4.74
N GLN A 177 -9.73 4.23 4.80
CA GLN A 177 -9.26 5.00 5.94
C GLN A 177 -10.03 4.65 7.22
N SER A 178 -11.37 4.62 7.17
CA SER A 178 -12.24 4.30 8.31
C SER A 178 -11.92 2.91 8.89
N THR A 179 -11.77 1.90 8.04
CA THR A 179 -11.49 0.52 8.50
C THR A 179 -10.06 0.35 8.99
N ALA A 180 -9.06 0.96 8.33
CA ALA A 180 -7.68 0.97 8.80
C ALA A 180 -7.51 1.65 10.15
N GLN A 181 -8.17 2.80 10.36
CA GLN A 181 -8.14 3.49 11.65
C GLN A 181 -8.77 2.64 12.75
N GLN A 182 -9.95 2.04 12.52
CA GLN A 182 -10.57 1.15 13.51
C GLN A 182 -9.69 -0.05 13.88
N TRP A 183 -8.97 -0.62 12.90
CA TRP A 183 -8.02 -1.71 13.12
C TRP A 183 -6.79 -1.28 13.95
N TYR A 184 -6.27 -0.08 13.67
CA TYR A 184 -5.16 0.53 14.41
C TYR A 184 -5.53 0.74 15.89
N GLU A 185 -6.75 1.23 16.14
CA GLU A 185 -7.25 1.54 17.48
C GLU A 185 -7.46 0.30 18.39
N ILE A 186 -7.47 -0.94 17.85
CA ILE A 186 -7.64 -2.17 18.66
C ILE A 186 -6.54 -2.29 19.72
N ASP A 187 -5.28 -2.13 19.28
CA ASP A 187 -4.11 -2.19 20.15
C ASP A 187 -2.95 -1.39 19.57
N LYS A 188 -2.94 -0.07 19.85
CA LYS A 188 -1.90 0.85 19.39
C LYS A 188 -0.52 0.52 19.93
N ALA A 189 -0.46 0.02 21.17
CA ALA A 189 0.81 -0.26 21.83
C ALA A 189 1.57 -1.38 21.11
N ASP A 190 0.84 -2.37 20.58
CA ASP A 190 1.39 -3.57 19.96
C ASP A 190 1.31 -3.53 18.43
N VAL A 191 0.95 -2.37 17.83
CA VAL A 191 0.74 -2.27 16.37
C VAL A 191 1.99 -2.63 15.57
N LYS A 192 3.19 -2.29 16.08
CA LYS A 192 4.47 -2.68 15.50
C LYS A 192 4.58 -4.21 15.35
N ASP A 193 4.49 -4.92 16.47
CA ASP A 193 4.62 -6.38 16.50
C ASP A 193 3.52 -7.06 15.67
N ARG A 194 2.30 -6.50 15.69
CA ARG A 194 1.16 -6.98 14.88
C ARG A 194 1.42 -6.84 13.38
N LEU A 195 1.93 -5.70 12.92
CA LEU A 195 2.25 -5.47 11.52
C LEU A 195 3.41 -6.35 11.04
N GLU A 196 4.51 -6.41 11.80
CA GLU A 196 5.65 -7.26 11.47
C GLU A 196 5.22 -8.74 11.35
N LYS A 197 4.36 -9.19 12.25
CA LYS A 197 3.79 -10.54 12.21
C LYS A 197 2.87 -10.73 11.01
N ALA A 198 1.99 -9.78 10.72
CA ALA A 198 1.07 -9.85 9.58
C ALA A 198 1.81 -9.95 8.24
N VAL A 199 2.81 -9.10 8.03
CA VAL A 199 3.72 -9.15 6.88
C VAL A 199 4.42 -10.50 6.81
N SER A 200 4.88 -11.00 7.96
CA SER A 200 5.58 -12.28 8.04
C SER A 200 4.72 -13.49 7.66
N GLN A 201 3.45 -13.45 8.03
CA GLN A 201 2.48 -14.50 7.74
C GLN A 201 1.86 -14.35 6.35
N ASN A 202 1.92 -13.16 5.74
CA ASN A 202 1.47 -12.91 4.38
C ASN A 202 2.58 -13.15 3.35
N ASN A 203 3.14 -14.37 3.36
CA ASN A 203 4.27 -14.77 2.53
C ASN A 203 3.92 -15.79 1.43
N VAL A 204 2.65 -16.17 1.30
CA VAL A 204 2.16 -17.03 0.24
C VAL A 204 1.83 -16.17 -0.98
N GLY A 205 2.37 -16.54 -2.14
CA GLY A 205 2.22 -15.80 -3.40
C GLY A 205 3.47 -15.90 -4.26
N SER A 206 3.75 -14.84 -4.99
CA SER A 206 4.90 -14.73 -5.90
C SER A 206 6.24 -14.64 -5.17
N ASP A 207 7.33 -14.64 -5.93
CA ASP A 207 8.64 -14.36 -5.36
C ASP A 207 8.73 -12.94 -4.79
N PHE A 208 7.91 -12.03 -5.30
CA PHE A 208 7.84 -10.62 -4.96
C PHE A 208 6.68 -10.25 -4.02
N LYS A 209 5.99 -11.22 -3.38
CA LYS A 209 4.88 -10.93 -2.43
C LYS A 209 5.25 -9.90 -1.35
N GLN A 210 6.50 -9.87 -0.90
CA GLN A 210 6.97 -8.87 0.08
C GLN A 210 6.95 -7.44 -0.47
N LEU A 211 7.18 -7.23 -1.78
CA LEU A 211 6.99 -5.94 -2.42
C LEU A 211 5.53 -5.52 -2.40
N ARG A 212 4.59 -6.45 -2.60
CA ARG A 212 3.15 -6.14 -2.45
C ARG A 212 2.83 -5.71 -1.02
N ASN A 213 3.37 -6.39 -0.02
CA ASN A 213 3.16 -6.01 1.37
C ASN A 213 3.75 -4.63 1.68
N MET A 214 4.97 -4.34 1.23
CA MET A 214 5.58 -3.02 1.40
C MET A 214 4.78 -1.92 0.70
N ALA A 215 4.32 -2.17 -0.52
CA ALA A 215 3.46 -1.24 -1.25
C ALA A 215 2.18 -0.91 -0.47
N THR A 216 1.50 -1.93 0.07
CA THR A 216 0.34 -1.73 0.93
C THR A 216 0.67 -0.95 2.19
N LEU A 217 1.83 -1.20 2.80
CA LEU A 217 2.29 -0.46 3.98
C LEU A 217 2.56 1.02 3.67
N GLU A 218 3.11 1.35 2.49
CA GLU A 218 3.30 2.74 2.05
C GLU A 218 1.96 3.48 1.96
N GLU A 219 0.94 2.87 1.34
CA GLU A 219 -0.42 3.44 1.32
C GLU A 219 -1.01 3.61 2.73
N MET A 220 -0.71 2.67 3.63
CA MET A 220 -1.17 2.75 5.01
C MET A 220 -0.57 3.96 5.75
N LYS A 221 0.61 4.45 5.38
CA LYS A 221 1.21 5.66 5.97
C LYS A 221 0.34 6.90 5.74
N ASP A 222 -0.43 6.94 4.65
CA ASP A 222 -1.25 8.12 4.30
C ASP A 222 -2.61 8.13 4.99
N ILE A 223 -3.10 6.98 5.44
CA ILE A 223 -4.44 6.85 6.04
C ILE A 223 -4.42 6.64 7.55
N LEU A 224 -3.29 6.17 8.09
CA LEU A 224 -3.10 5.98 9.53
C LEU A 224 -2.53 7.25 10.19
N PRO A 225 -2.73 7.42 11.51
CA PRO A 225 -2.14 8.52 12.25
C PRO A 225 -0.61 8.48 12.21
N THR A 226 0.06 9.64 12.28
CA THR A 226 1.52 9.77 12.26
C THR A 226 2.21 8.94 13.35
N GLU A 227 1.56 8.69 14.49
CA GLU A 227 2.11 7.82 15.54
C GLU A 227 2.31 6.36 15.08
N ALA A 228 1.59 5.92 14.05
CA ALA A 228 1.75 4.59 13.47
C ALA A 228 2.98 4.48 12.55
N GLU A 229 3.56 5.60 12.11
CA GLU A 229 4.57 5.65 11.06
C GLU A 229 5.79 4.77 11.39
N ALA A 230 6.35 4.91 12.59
CA ALA A 230 7.50 4.11 13.02
C ALA A 230 7.20 2.60 13.06
N SER A 231 5.94 2.23 13.32
CA SER A 231 5.51 0.82 13.31
C SER A 231 5.34 0.28 11.89
N ILE A 232 4.88 1.12 10.98
CA ILE A 232 4.80 0.81 9.54
C ILE A 232 6.21 0.66 8.97
N GLU A 233 7.12 1.60 9.27
CA GLU A 233 8.54 1.56 8.85
C GLU A 233 9.19 0.25 9.32
N ALA A 234 9.03 -0.13 10.59
CA ALA A 234 9.59 -1.38 11.10
C ALA A 234 9.03 -2.63 10.39
N ALA A 235 7.73 -2.62 10.03
CA ALA A 235 7.13 -3.71 9.27
C ALA A 235 7.61 -3.74 7.81
N GLN A 236 7.90 -2.58 7.21
CA GLN A 236 8.53 -2.48 5.90
C GLN A 236 9.96 -3.03 5.95
N ASP A 237 10.76 -2.67 6.95
CA ASP A 237 12.11 -3.21 7.16
C ASP A 237 12.07 -4.75 7.28
N ALA A 238 11.12 -5.29 8.04
CA ALA A 238 10.95 -6.74 8.18
C ALA A 238 10.53 -7.43 6.86
N ALA A 239 9.74 -6.76 6.01
CA ALA A 239 9.43 -7.24 4.67
C ALA A 239 10.68 -7.19 3.76
N LEU A 240 11.43 -6.11 3.87
CA LEU A 240 12.60 -5.81 3.06
C LEU A 240 13.75 -6.76 3.34
N ASP A 241 13.99 -7.11 4.61
CA ASP A 241 14.97 -8.13 5.00
C ASP A 241 14.70 -9.47 4.31
N LYS A 242 13.43 -9.86 4.21
CA LYS A 242 13.03 -11.10 3.54
C LYS A 242 13.14 -10.99 2.03
N LEU A 243 12.77 -9.84 1.47
CA LEU A 243 12.91 -9.58 0.05
C LEU A 243 14.38 -9.61 -0.36
N HIS A 244 15.25 -8.96 0.40
CA HIS A 244 16.70 -8.87 0.14
C HIS A 244 17.32 -10.26 -0.03
N LEU A 245 16.95 -11.23 0.83
CA LEU A 245 17.43 -12.62 0.69
C LEU A 245 17.07 -13.24 -0.67
N LYS A 246 15.90 -12.90 -1.22
CA LYS A 246 15.47 -13.36 -2.54
C LYS A 246 16.14 -12.58 -3.67
N ILE A 247 16.22 -11.25 -3.57
CA ILE A 247 16.63 -10.41 -4.69
C ILE A 247 18.15 -10.25 -4.85
N LYS A 248 18.94 -10.54 -3.82
CA LYS A 248 20.42 -10.42 -3.86
C LYS A 248 21.09 -11.28 -4.93
N ASN A 249 20.46 -12.40 -5.31
CA ASN A 249 21.04 -13.38 -6.22
C ASN A 249 20.23 -13.52 -7.51
N LEU A 250 19.44 -12.52 -7.89
CA LEU A 250 18.71 -12.55 -9.16
C LEU A 250 19.71 -12.53 -10.33
N ASP A 251 19.47 -13.40 -11.29
CA ASP A 251 20.09 -13.32 -12.61
C ASP A 251 19.40 -12.25 -13.47
N GLU A 252 19.79 -12.16 -14.74
CA GLU A 252 19.20 -11.19 -15.67
C GLU A 252 17.68 -11.39 -15.85
N GLU A 253 17.22 -12.64 -15.92
CA GLU A 253 15.79 -12.95 -16.04
C GLU A 253 15.02 -12.49 -14.79
N GLY A 254 15.54 -12.81 -13.59
CA GLY A 254 14.98 -12.38 -12.32
C GLY A 254 14.92 -10.87 -12.17
N ASN A 255 15.98 -10.15 -12.57
CA ASN A 255 15.99 -8.69 -12.57
C ASN A 255 14.96 -8.09 -13.53
N ASN A 256 14.79 -8.68 -14.72
CA ASN A 256 13.77 -8.25 -15.67
C ASN A 256 12.35 -8.52 -15.15
N LYS A 257 12.13 -9.64 -14.43
CA LYS A 257 10.85 -9.91 -13.74
C LYS A 257 10.57 -8.90 -12.64
N LEU A 258 11.56 -8.60 -11.81
CA LEU A 258 11.46 -7.57 -10.76
C LEU A 258 11.09 -6.20 -11.34
N GLU A 259 11.78 -5.76 -12.39
CA GLU A 259 11.50 -4.48 -13.06
C GLU A 259 10.04 -4.43 -13.55
N LYS A 260 9.60 -5.47 -14.27
CA LYS A 260 8.22 -5.58 -14.74
C LYS A 260 7.22 -5.63 -13.59
N TYR A 261 7.55 -6.31 -12.50
CA TYR A 261 6.70 -6.38 -11.33
C TYR A 261 6.53 -4.99 -10.70
N LEU A 262 7.63 -4.26 -10.45
CA LEU A 262 7.58 -2.90 -9.93
C LEU A 262 6.79 -1.96 -10.86
N ARG A 263 6.92 -2.07 -12.18
CA ARG A 263 6.19 -1.20 -13.11
C ARG A 263 4.68 -1.40 -13.14
N ASN A 264 4.20 -2.57 -12.73
CA ASN A 264 2.79 -2.96 -12.84
C ASN A 264 2.13 -3.23 -11.48
N ILE A 265 2.85 -3.06 -10.37
CA ILE A 265 2.26 -3.12 -9.05
C ILE A 265 1.21 -2.02 -8.91
N GLN A 266 0.03 -2.39 -8.43
CA GLN A 266 -1.08 -1.45 -8.24
C GLN A 266 -0.81 -0.66 -6.96
N ILE A 267 -0.26 0.54 -7.10
CA ILE A 267 0.04 1.46 -5.99
C ILE A 267 -0.10 2.91 -6.46
N HIS A 268 -0.47 3.83 -5.57
CA HIS A 268 -0.53 5.24 -5.91
C HIS A 268 0.87 5.77 -6.24
N GLU A 269 0.97 6.66 -7.23
CA GLU A 269 2.27 7.07 -7.81
C GLU A 269 3.24 7.70 -6.80
N ILE A 270 2.72 8.47 -5.82
CA ILE A 270 3.54 9.05 -4.74
C ILE A 270 4.07 7.95 -3.80
N SER A 271 3.23 6.98 -3.45
CA SER A 271 3.61 5.84 -2.62
C SER A 271 4.57 4.90 -3.35
N MET A 272 4.41 4.75 -4.67
CA MET A 272 5.37 4.05 -5.51
C MET A 272 6.75 4.69 -5.44
N GLN A 273 6.82 6.02 -5.45
CA GLN A 273 8.10 6.73 -5.33
C GLN A 273 8.77 6.43 -3.98
N ARG A 274 8.02 6.49 -2.88
CA ARG A 274 8.52 6.16 -1.53
C ARG A 274 9.01 4.72 -1.44
N LEU A 275 8.25 3.78 -2.01
CA LEU A 275 8.65 2.37 -2.09
C LEU A 275 9.97 2.21 -2.82
N LEU A 276 10.13 2.86 -3.98
CA LEU A 276 11.36 2.78 -4.78
C LEU A 276 12.55 3.40 -4.06
N ASP A 277 12.36 4.53 -3.37
CA ASP A 277 13.40 5.15 -2.54
C ASP A 277 13.87 4.20 -1.43
N HIS A 278 12.92 3.53 -0.76
CA HIS A 278 13.24 2.54 0.26
C HIS A 278 14.02 1.35 -0.32
N LEU A 279 13.70 0.91 -1.53
CA LEU A 279 14.44 -0.17 -2.20
C LEU A 279 15.85 0.25 -2.63
N GLU A 280 16.11 1.53 -2.91
CA GLU A 280 17.45 2.03 -3.25
C GLU A 280 18.38 2.11 -2.04
N ASP A 281 17.83 2.31 -0.83
CA ASP A 281 18.62 2.44 0.40
C ASP A 281 19.33 1.14 0.81
N ILE A 282 18.86 -0.01 0.32
CA ILE A 282 19.45 -1.31 0.66
C ILE A 282 20.62 -1.69 -0.23
N ASN A 283 21.53 -2.49 0.34
CA ASN A 283 22.73 -2.94 -0.36
C ASN A 283 22.42 -4.06 -1.37
N LEU A 284 21.91 -3.66 -2.52
CA LEU A 284 21.61 -4.54 -3.65
C LEU A 284 22.75 -4.65 -4.67
N PRO A 285 22.78 -5.72 -5.48
CA PRO A 285 23.66 -5.78 -6.65
C PRO A 285 23.45 -4.57 -7.58
N GLU A 286 24.52 -4.05 -8.18
CA GLU A 286 24.48 -2.86 -9.04
C GLU A 286 23.48 -2.99 -10.18
N GLN A 287 23.34 -4.18 -10.77
CA GLN A 287 22.34 -4.44 -11.81
C GLN A 287 20.91 -4.26 -11.29
N THR A 288 20.62 -4.78 -10.09
CA THR A 288 19.30 -4.66 -9.46
C THR A 288 19.01 -3.21 -9.09
N LYS A 289 19.99 -2.48 -8.54
CA LYS A 289 19.87 -1.04 -8.26
C LYS A 289 19.56 -0.25 -9.51
N ALA A 290 20.30 -0.47 -10.60
CA ALA A 290 20.06 0.19 -11.88
C ALA A 290 18.61 -0.01 -12.38
N ARG A 291 18.06 -1.22 -12.23
CA ARG A 291 16.65 -1.48 -12.59
C ARG A 291 15.67 -0.73 -11.70
N ILE A 292 15.90 -0.68 -10.39
CA ILE A 292 15.05 0.08 -9.47
C ILE A 292 15.10 1.58 -9.82
N THR A 293 16.28 2.13 -10.07
CA THR A 293 16.46 3.53 -10.51
C THR A 293 15.75 3.81 -11.84
N GLU A 294 15.83 2.91 -12.83
CA GLU A 294 15.10 3.03 -14.09
C GLU A 294 13.56 3.04 -13.89
N VAL A 295 13.04 2.30 -12.91
CA VAL A 295 11.61 2.33 -12.56
C VAL A 295 11.26 3.63 -11.81
N LYS A 296 12.15 4.10 -10.93
CA LYS A 296 12.01 5.33 -10.15
C LYS A 296 11.95 6.56 -11.04
N GLU A 297 12.90 6.71 -11.97
CA GLU A 297 12.90 7.81 -12.94
C GLU A 297 11.64 7.79 -13.81
N ALA A 298 11.21 6.62 -14.27
CA ALA A 298 9.99 6.49 -15.05
C ALA A 298 8.72 6.81 -14.23
N ASN A 299 8.68 6.49 -12.95
CA ASN A 299 7.57 6.85 -12.06
C ASN A 299 7.54 8.36 -11.81
N LEU A 300 8.70 8.99 -11.60
CA LEU A 300 8.81 10.43 -11.44
C LEU A 300 8.34 11.19 -12.69
N GLU A 301 8.67 10.69 -13.88
CA GLU A 301 8.17 11.28 -15.13
C GLU A 301 6.65 11.15 -15.26
N ARG A 302 6.07 10.00 -14.88
CA ARG A 302 4.60 9.83 -14.84
C ARG A 302 3.94 10.80 -13.87
N LEU A 303 4.54 11.04 -12.70
CA LEU A 303 4.05 12.03 -11.74
C LEU A 303 4.05 13.45 -12.34
N LYS A 304 5.08 13.82 -13.08
CA LYS A 304 5.15 15.11 -13.80
C LYS A 304 4.07 15.20 -14.87
N ASP A 305 3.99 14.20 -15.74
CA ASP A 305 2.99 14.13 -16.81
C ASP A 305 1.58 14.21 -16.23
N HIS A 306 1.29 13.46 -15.17
CA HIS A 306 0.01 13.51 -14.48
C HIS A 306 -0.27 14.92 -13.98
N PHE A 307 0.66 15.51 -13.20
CA PHE A 307 0.49 16.86 -12.66
C PHE A 307 0.25 17.89 -13.76
N GLU A 308 1.02 17.89 -14.85
CA GLU A 308 0.88 18.84 -15.95
C GLU A 308 -0.50 18.79 -16.61
N ASN A 309 -1.03 17.57 -16.79
CA ASN A 309 -2.31 17.30 -17.42
C ASN A 309 -3.53 17.55 -16.51
N LEU A 310 -3.33 17.79 -15.22
CA LEU A 310 -4.41 18.20 -14.32
C LEU A 310 -4.87 19.64 -14.62
N ILE A 311 -6.18 19.85 -14.50
CA ILE A 311 -6.75 21.21 -14.45
C ILE A 311 -6.39 21.87 -13.13
N ASP A 312 -6.41 23.21 -13.06
CA ASP A 312 -5.90 23.97 -11.92
C ASP A 312 -6.54 23.58 -10.57
N GLU A 313 -7.86 23.38 -10.53
CA GLU A 313 -8.56 22.91 -9.32
C GLU A 313 -8.05 21.54 -8.85
N LYS A 314 -7.75 20.65 -9.80
CA LYS A 314 -7.23 19.31 -9.52
C LYS A 314 -5.76 19.33 -9.14
N LYS A 315 -4.96 20.24 -9.71
CA LYS A 315 -3.58 20.48 -9.27
C LYS A 315 -3.54 20.88 -7.80
N ASP A 316 -4.41 21.80 -7.39
CA ASP A 316 -4.48 22.22 -6.00
C ASP A 316 -4.87 21.05 -5.07
N GLN A 317 -5.89 20.27 -5.44
CA GLN A 317 -6.29 19.06 -4.69
C GLN A 317 -5.16 18.02 -4.61
N TRP A 318 -4.43 17.83 -5.69
CA TRP A 318 -3.30 16.89 -5.74
C TRP A 318 -2.15 17.35 -4.84
N LEU A 319 -1.86 18.66 -4.82
CA LEU A 319 -0.82 19.26 -3.99
C LEU A 319 -1.14 19.20 -2.48
N GLU A 320 -2.40 19.10 -2.06
CA GLU A 320 -2.76 18.90 -0.65
C GLU A 320 -2.19 17.61 -0.07
N LYS A 321 -1.92 16.60 -0.90
CA LYS A 321 -1.30 15.33 -0.48
C LYS A 321 0.10 15.54 0.11
N PHE A 322 0.79 16.61 -0.28
CA PHE A 322 2.12 16.98 0.21
C PHE A 322 2.06 17.81 1.51
N LYS A 323 0.90 17.94 2.17
CA LYS A 323 0.78 18.66 3.45
C LYS A 323 0.48 17.75 4.64
N THR A 324 0.37 16.44 4.42
CA THR A 324 -0.07 15.49 5.43
C THR A 324 1.04 15.13 6.42
N GLN A 325 2.27 14.94 5.93
CA GLN A 325 3.44 14.58 6.73
C GLN A 325 4.74 15.04 6.05
N GLY A 326 5.81 15.21 6.83
CA GLY A 326 7.15 15.55 6.32
C GLY A 326 7.83 14.34 5.72
N ASP A 327 8.09 14.34 4.42
CA ASP A 327 8.77 13.25 3.71
C ASP A 327 9.86 13.79 2.79
N VAL A 328 11.04 13.18 2.80
CA VAL A 328 12.14 13.58 1.91
C VAL A 328 11.78 13.32 0.46
N THR A 329 11.05 12.23 0.19
CA THR A 329 10.54 11.87 -1.14
C THR A 329 9.65 12.97 -1.72
N HIS A 330 8.85 13.61 -0.87
CA HIS A 330 8.02 14.74 -1.26
C HIS A 330 8.86 15.92 -1.76
N LEU A 331 10.03 16.19 -1.17
CA LEU A 331 10.92 17.25 -1.63
C LEU A 331 11.44 16.97 -3.04
N ASP A 332 11.84 15.73 -3.31
CA ASP A 332 12.35 15.33 -4.63
C ASP A 332 11.25 15.42 -5.70
N ILE A 333 10.03 14.97 -5.37
CA ILE A 333 8.88 15.12 -6.28
C ILE A 333 8.59 16.60 -6.53
N LEU A 334 8.45 17.42 -5.48
CA LEU A 334 8.11 18.84 -5.60
C LEU A 334 9.15 19.61 -6.42
N ASP A 335 10.44 19.34 -6.22
CA ASP A 335 11.52 19.98 -6.98
C ASP A 335 11.44 19.60 -8.45
N SER A 336 11.18 18.32 -8.74
CA SER A 336 11.07 17.81 -10.11
C SER A 336 9.91 18.44 -10.90
N LEU A 337 8.84 18.88 -10.22
CA LEU A 337 7.66 19.51 -10.85
C LEU A 337 7.91 21.00 -11.18
N LYS A 338 8.89 21.66 -10.56
CA LYS A 338 9.13 23.09 -10.76
C LYS A 338 9.55 23.42 -12.18
N ASP A 339 10.23 22.50 -12.87
CA ASP A 339 10.76 22.76 -14.21
C ASP A 339 9.64 22.96 -15.24
N SER A 340 8.53 22.22 -15.09
CA SER A 340 7.41 22.27 -16.02
C SER A 340 6.20 23.09 -15.54
N ALA A 341 6.16 23.47 -14.26
CA ALA A 341 5.08 24.29 -13.71
C ALA A 341 5.03 25.73 -14.28
N THR A 342 3.82 26.32 -14.29
CA THR A 342 3.65 27.76 -14.54
C THR A 342 4.23 28.58 -13.37
N GLN A 343 4.48 29.89 -13.54
CA GLN A 343 5.03 30.71 -12.45
C GLN A 343 4.18 30.67 -11.17
N GLU A 344 2.84 30.69 -11.30
CA GLU A 344 1.93 30.57 -10.16
C GLU A 344 2.16 29.26 -9.40
N TYR A 345 2.27 28.14 -10.11
CA TYR A 345 2.51 26.84 -9.49
C TYR A 345 3.95 26.68 -8.98
N LYS A 346 4.94 27.33 -9.59
CA LYS A 346 6.31 27.36 -9.04
C LYS A 346 6.33 27.97 -7.64
N ASP A 347 5.59 29.06 -7.42
CA ASP A 347 5.49 29.71 -6.11
C ASP A 347 4.77 28.79 -5.10
N LYS A 348 3.69 28.11 -5.52
CA LYS A 348 2.98 27.12 -4.68
C LYS A 348 3.87 25.93 -4.31
N LEU A 349 4.60 25.36 -5.28
CA LEU A 349 5.54 24.25 -5.08
C LEU A 349 6.68 24.65 -4.13
N GLN A 350 7.24 25.85 -4.30
CA GLN A 350 8.27 26.40 -3.42
C GLN A 350 7.77 26.53 -1.97
N ASN A 351 6.55 27.05 -1.77
CA ASN A 351 5.95 27.13 -0.45
C ASN A 351 5.70 25.75 0.17
N LEU A 352 5.29 24.76 -0.63
CA LEU A 352 5.12 23.37 -0.16
C LEU A 352 6.44 22.74 0.24
N GLU A 353 7.53 22.99 -0.48
CA GLU A 353 8.85 22.52 -0.07
C GLU A 353 9.30 23.12 1.26
N GLU A 354 9.01 24.40 1.51
CA GLU A 354 9.32 25.03 2.79
C GLU A 354 8.53 24.37 3.93
N ILE A 355 7.23 24.14 3.72
CA ILE A 355 6.37 23.39 4.66
C ILE A 355 6.95 21.99 4.94
N GLN A 356 7.30 21.25 3.88
CA GLN A 356 7.88 19.90 4.01
C GLN A 356 9.22 19.93 4.76
N ARG A 357 10.12 20.87 4.45
CA ARG A 357 11.39 21.02 5.18
C ARG A 357 11.16 21.31 6.66
N ASP A 358 10.17 22.12 7.01
CA ASP A 358 9.88 22.45 8.41
C ASP A 358 9.25 21.28 9.17
N MET A 359 8.42 20.46 8.52
CA MET A 359 7.94 19.19 9.09
C MET A 359 9.12 18.24 9.34
N ILE A 360 9.97 18.00 8.35
CA ILE A 360 11.14 17.11 8.48
C ILE A 360 12.10 17.61 9.58
N LYS A 361 12.35 18.93 9.69
CA LYS A 361 13.14 19.50 10.80
C LYS A 361 12.50 19.21 12.16
N THR A 362 11.18 19.26 12.25
CA THR A 362 10.46 18.94 13.49
C THR A 362 10.66 17.47 13.86
N ASP A 363 10.58 16.58 12.88
CA ASP A 363 10.80 15.14 13.08
C ASP A 363 12.25 14.84 13.47
N ILE A 364 13.22 15.50 12.85
CA ILE A 364 14.64 15.44 13.23
C ILE A 364 14.81 15.88 14.70
N LYS A 365 14.21 16.99 15.12
CA LYS A 365 14.32 17.47 16.50
C LYS A 365 13.70 16.51 17.52
N ASN A 366 12.61 15.85 17.14
CA ASN A 366 11.86 14.97 18.02
C ASN A 366 12.43 13.55 18.08
N THR A 367 13.16 13.09 17.06
CA THR A 367 13.74 11.74 17.08
C THR A 367 14.89 11.64 18.08
N THR A 368 14.97 10.49 18.75
CA THR A 368 16.12 10.06 19.57
C THR A 368 16.82 8.84 18.96
N ASP A 369 16.35 8.35 17.82
CA ASP A 369 16.89 7.19 17.14
C ASP A 369 18.01 7.60 16.17
N GLU A 370 19.25 7.20 16.49
CA GLU A 370 20.43 7.50 15.69
C GLU A 370 20.39 6.81 14.31
N ASN A 371 19.76 5.63 14.19
CA ASN A 371 19.60 4.95 12.91
C ASN A 371 18.64 5.72 12.01
N LYS A 372 17.52 6.22 12.55
CA LYS A 372 16.60 7.08 11.80
C LYS A 372 17.31 8.36 11.31
N LEU A 373 18.16 8.97 12.14
CA LEU A 373 18.97 10.13 11.75
C LEU A 373 20.03 9.78 10.69
N ASN A 374 20.65 8.61 10.74
CA ASN A 374 21.58 8.14 9.70
C ASN A 374 20.86 7.95 8.36
N ASN A 375 19.67 7.34 8.37
CA ASN A 375 18.88 7.14 7.16
C ASN A 375 18.46 8.48 6.55
N LEU A 376 17.98 9.42 7.37
CA LEU A 376 17.66 10.79 6.92
C LEU A 376 18.88 11.53 6.37
N GLU A 377 20.07 11.34 6.96
CA GLU A 377 21.30 11.95 6.46
C GLU A 377 21.62 11.48 5.04
N ASN A 378 21.49 10.17 4.78
CA ASN A 378 21.74 9.63 3.44
C ASN A 378 20.73 10.20 2.42
N LYS A 379 19.43 10.19 2.75
CA LYS A 379 18.35 10.68 1.88
C LYS A 379 18.43 12.18 1.60
N THR A 380 18.90 12.96 2.57
CA THR A 380 18.95 14.43 2.45
C THR A 380 20.32 14.96 2.06
N SER A 381 21.19 14.12 1.49
CA SER A 381 22.58 14.49 1.14
C SER A 381 22.67 15.74 0.23
N ASN A 382 21.67 15.96 -0.62
CA ASN A 382 21.56 17.14 -1.50
C ASN A 382 20.92 18.37 -0.82
N ASN A 383 20.57 18.28 0.46
CA ASN A 383 19.84 19.32 1.20
C ASN A 383 20.67 19.80 2.40
N PRO A 384 21.56 20.80 2.22
CA PRO A 384 22.51 21.23 3.25
C PRO A 384 21.82 21.78 4.52
N VAL A 385 20.59 22.27 4.41
CA VAL A 385 19.81 22.75 5.56
C VAL A 385 19.40 21.58 6.46
N LEU A 386 18.85 20.51 5.88
CA LEU A 386 18.48 19.32 6.65
C LEU A 386 19.71 18.57 7.16
N GLN A 387 20.78 18.49 6.36
CA GLN A 387 22.06 17.92 6.82
C GLN A 387 22.56 18.58 8.09
N LYS A 388 22.56 19.91 8.13
CA LYS A 388 22.97 20.67 9.31
C LYS A 388 22.11 20.33 10.54
N GLU A 389 20.79 20.33 10.38
CA GLU A 389 19.86 20.00 11.47
C GLU A 389 20.08 18.57 12.00
N ILE A 390 20.31 17.60 11.11
CA ILE A 390 20.60 16.20 11.48
C ILE A 390 21.91 16.11 12.29
N GLN A 391 22.97 16.80 11.86
CA GLN A 391 24.24 16.79 12.58
C GLN A 391 24.14 17.43 13.97
N GLU A 392 23.44 18.56 14.06
CA GLU A 392 23.17 19.23 15.34
C GLU A 392 22.41 18.29 16.29
N ARG A 393 21.38 17.61 15.79
CA ARG A 393 20.62 16.65 16.58
C ARG A 393 21.44 15.47 17.06
N LYS A 394 22.25 14.86 16.17
CA LYS A 394 23.14 13.75 16.54
C LYS A 394 24.12 14.15 17.65
N TYR A 395 24.65 15.37 17.58
CA TYR A 395 25.52 15.91 18.62
C TYR A 395 24.78 16.05 19.96
N GLU A 396 23.56 16.57 19.97
CA GLU A 396 22.73 16.69 21.19
C GLU A 396 22.46 15.34 21.85
N ILE A 397 22.09 14.32 21.07
CA ILE A 397 21.81 12.97 21.57
C ILE A 397 23.06 12.41 22.28
N ARG A 398 24.23 12.48 21.63
CA ARG A 398 25.49 11.99 22.20
C ARG A 398 25.89 12.75 23.47
N ALA A 399 25.76 14.07 23.48
CA ALA A 399 26.07 14.90 24.65
C ALA A 399 25.17 14.56 25.85
N ASN A 400 23.88 14.26 25.61
CA ASN A 400 22.95 13.84 26.64
C ASN A 400 23.28 12.46 27.21
N SER A 401 23.68 11.50 26.36
CA SER A 401 24.15 10.18 26.80
C SER A 401 25.41 10.28 27.68
N ASP A 402 26.38 11.11 27.31
CA ASP A 402 27.60 11.32 28.09
C ASP A 402 27.34 11.93 29.48
N ASN A 403 26.39 12.88 29.55
CA ASN A 403 26.01 13.51 30.82
C ASN A 403 25.30 12.54 31.77
N GLN A 404 24.46 11.65 31.24
CA GLN A 404 23.81 10.60 32.04
C GLN A 404 24.83 9.59 32.61
N LEU A 405 25.83 9.20 31.80
CA LEU A 405 26.90 8.31 32.27
C LEU A 405 27.71 8.93 33.42
N LYS A 406 28.07 10.22 33.32
CA LYS A 406 28.78 10.95 34.39
C LYS A 406 27.97 11.01 35.69
N SER A 407 26.68 11.33 35.61
CA SER A 407 25.80 11.39 36.78
C SER A 407 25.66 10.04 37.51
N ASN A 408 25.64 8.93 36.76
CA ASN A 408 25.60 7.59 37.34
C ASN A 408 26.93 7.17 37.98
N THR A 409 28.07 7.62 37.44
CA THR A 409 29.39 7.34 38.06
C THR A 409 29.60 8.09 39.37
N ASP A 410 29.05 9.29 39.53
CA ASP A 410 29.21 10.08 40.76
C ASP A 410 28.33 9.57 41.93
N THR A 411 27.21 8.90 41.63
CA THR A 411 26.32 8.29 42.64
C THR A 411 26.81 6.93 43.14
N LEU A 412 27.72 6.27 42.41
CA LEU A 412 28.33 4.99 42.79
C LEU A 412 29.65 5.13 43.56
N ARG A 413 30.05 6.35 43.99
CA ARG A 413 31.17 6.48 44.93
C ARG A 413 30.80 5.79 46.25
N PRO A 414 31.55 4.76 46.68
CA PRO A 414 31.25 4.04 47.91
C PRO A 414 31.33 5.01 49.09
N LEU A 415 30.33 4.93 49.98
CA LEU A 415 30.38 5.53 51.32
C LEU A 415 31.63 4.97 52.03
N GLN A 416 32.73 5.71 51.98
CA GLN A 416 33.94 5.45 52.76
C GLN A 416 33.81 6.05 54.16
#